data_AF-A0AAX6MJU5-F1
#
_entry.id   AF-A0AAX6MJU5-F1
#
_cell.length_a   1.000
_cell.length_b   1.000
_cell.length_c   1.000
_cell.angle_alpha   90.00
_cell.angle_beta   90.00
_cell.angle_gamma   90.00
#
_symmetry.space_group_name_H-M   'P 1'
#
loop_
_entity.id
_entity.type
_entity.pdbx_description
1 polymer ?
#
loop_
_entity_poly.entity_id
_entity_poly.type
_entity_poly.pdbx_seq_one_letter_code
_entity_poly.pdbx_strand_id
1 'polypeptide(L)'
;MAEQFLDQVRDAVDGQIVRDYPPTPLSIRRTTSSLTNYYLQDFEGQKLAEVLATVVLSIVGGISFLVGFFLQDIALALKIGLAGTALTFLLVVPPWPFFNRHPVKWLPVGGEPAITSTQQNIVIDEKLFTK
;
A
#
# COMPACT_ATOMS: atom_id res chain seq x y z
N MET A 1 -17.75 -22.77 -21.35
CA MET A 1 -17.38 -23.14 -19.96
C MET A 1 -16.13 -22.39 -19.49
N ALA A 2 -15.05 -22.32 -20.27
CA ALA A 2 -13.86 -21.54 -19.91
C ALA A 2 -14.14 -20.03 -19.79
N GLU A 3 -14.81 -19.43 -20.79
CA GLU A 3 -15.20 -18.01 -20.77
C GLU A 3 -16.07 -17.66 -19.55
N GLN A 4 -17.04 -18.52 -19.21
CA GLN A 4 -17.92 -18.30 -18.06
C GLN A 4 -17.18 -18.32 -16.71
N PHE A 5 -16.12 -19.14 -16.61
CA PHE A 5 -15.26 -19.16 -15.43
C PHE A 5 -14.37 -17.92 -15.36
N LEU A 6 -13.84 -17.47 -16.51
CA LEU A 6 -13.05 -16.24 -16.60
C LEU A 6 -13.86 -15.01 -16.24
N ASP A 7 -15.12 -14.93 -16.70
CA ASP A 7 -16.03 -13.85 -16.34
C ASP A 7 -16.37 -13.87 -14.85
N GLN A 8 -16.58 -15.04 -14.25
CA GLN A 8 -16.85 -15.16 -12.81
C GLN A 8 -15.64 -14.74 -11.96
N VAL A 9 -14.43 -15.10 -12.38
CA VAL A 9 -13.19 -14.69 -11.69
C VAL A 9 -12.98 -13.19 -11.87
N ARG A 10 -13.22 -12.65 -13.06
CA ARG A 10 -13.14 -11.23 -13.35
C ARG A 10 -14.14 -10.44 -12.51
N ASP A 11 -15.40 -10.84 -12.44
CA ASP A 11 -16.41 -10.18 -11.62
C ASP A 11 -16.12 -10.28 -10.11
N ALA A 12 -15.52 -11.39 -9.65
CA ALA A 12 -15.10 -11.52 -8.25
C ALA A 12 -13.92 -10.60 -7.90
N VAL A 13 -12.97 -10.42 -8.83
CA VAL A 13 -11.82 -9.53 -8.68
C VAL A 13 -12.22 -8.06 -8.86
N ASP A 14 -12.87 -7.72 -9.97
CA ASP A 14 -13.38 -6.37 -10.29
C ASP A 14 -14.46 -5.94 -9.27
N GLY A 15 -15.29 -6.87 -8.80
CA GLY A 15 -16.29 -6.64 -7.78
C GLY A 15 -15.72 -6.37 -6.38
N GLN A 16 -14.51 -6.83 -6.08
CA GLN A 16 -13.78 -6.41 -4.88
C GLN A 16 -13.15 -5.02 -5.04
N ILE A 17 -12.64 -4.67 -6.23
CA ILE A 17 -12.00 -3.37 -6.49
C ILE A 17 -13.02 -2.23 -6.50
N VAL A 18 -14.24 -2.46 -7.02
CA VAL A 18 -15.29 -1.42 -7.12
C VAL A 18 -15.99 -1.14 -5.79
N ARG A 19 -15.98 -2.08 -4.83
CA ARG A 19 -16.59 -1.92 -3.50
C ARG A 19 -15.94 -0.82 -2.65
N ASP A 20 -14.71 -0.43 -2.96
CA ASP A 20 -13.96 0.59 -2.22
C ASP A 20 -14.20 2.02 -2.73
N TYR A 21 -14.99 2.19 -3.80
CA TYR A 21 -15.43 3.51 -4.28
C TYR A 21 -16.92 3.70 -4.02
N PRO A 22 -17.35 4.58 -3.09
CA PRO A 22 -18.76 4.84 -2.93
C PRO A 22 -19.30 5.57 -4.18
N PRO A 23 -20.39 5.11 -4.81
CA PRO A 23 -21.11 5.92 -5.78
C PRO A 23 -21.75 7.06 -5.01
N THR A 24 -21.22 8.28 -5.14
CA THR A 24 -21.78 9.49 -4.51
C THR A 24 -23.27 9.64 -4.85
N PRO A 25 -24.17 9.68 -3.85
CA PRO A 25 -25.46 10.30 -3.99
C PRO A 25 -25.41 11.63 -3.25
N LEU A 26 -25.59 12.72 -3.99
CA LEU A 26 -25.80 14.06 -3.46
C LEU A 26 -26.97 14.06 -2.46
N SER A 27 -26.70 14.03 -1.16
CA SER A 27 -27.53 14.67 -0.14
C SER A 27 -26.80 14.76 1.20
N ILE A 28 -26.67 15.99 1.69
CA ILE A 28 -26.03 16.34 2.94
C ILE A 28 -26.82 15.73 4.09
N ARG A 29 -26.30 14.67 4.73
CA ARG A 29 -26.74 14.24 6.05
C ARG A 29 -25.53 14.09 6.97
N ARG A 30 -25.30 15.14 7.76
CA ARG A 30 -24.30 15.23 8.82
C ARG A 30 -24.65 14.26 9.94
N THR A 31 -24.30 12.99 9.79
CA THR A 31 -24.23 12.01 10.87
C THR A 31 -23.16 10.98 10.52
N THR A 32 -22.06 10.95 11.29
CA THR A 32 -21.42 9.73 11.82
C THR A 32 -19.95 9.99 12.17
N SER A 33 -19.68 9.98 13.47
CA SER A 33 -18.37 9.94 14.12
C SER A 33 -17.69 8.56 13.98
N SER A 34 -17.73 7.93 12.79
CA SER A 34 -17.19 6.59 12.58
C SER A 34 -16.45 6.37 11.25
N LEU A 35 -16.09 7.44 10.54
CA LEU A 35 -15.34 7.38 9.26
C LEU A 35 -13.88 7.83 9.38
N THR A 36 -13.32 7.92 10.59
CA THR A 36 -11.92 8.38 10.80
C THR A 36 -10.89 7.25 10.69
N ASN A 37 -11.28 6.10 10.14
CA ASN A 37 -10.37 5.01 9.77
C ASN A 37 -10.14 5.00 8.24
N TYR A 38 -10.03 6.17 7.62
CA TYR A 38 -9.64 6.29 6.21
C TYR A 38 -8.16 5.90 6.08
N TYR A 39 -7.92 4.61 5.92
CA TYR A 39 -6.77 3.99 5.26
C TYR A 39 -5.40 4.57 5.65
N LEU A 40 -4.93 4.21 6.86
CA LEU A 40 -3.55 4.47 7.29
C LEU A 40 -2.60 3.49 6.58
N GLN A 41 -2.43 3.63 5.27
CA GLN A 41 -1.41 2.89 4.52
C GLN A 41 -0.04 3.53 4.80
N ASP A 42 0.92 2.74 5.26
CA ASP A 42 2.31 3.16 5.49
C ASP A 42 3.18 2.72 4.31
N PHE A 43 3.58 3.68 3.46
CA PHE A 43 4.45 3.41 2.31
C PHE A 43 5.92 3.26 2.72
N GLU A 44 6.37 3.96 3.76
CA GLU A 44 7.74 3.84 4.27
C GLU A 44 7.98 2.43 4.81
N GLY A 45 7.03 1.92 5.59
CA GLY A 45 7.02 0.56 6.10
C GLY A 45 7.06 -0.49 5.00
N GLN A 46 6.20 -0.32 3.97
CA GLN A 46 6.15 -1.22 2.83
C GLN A 46 7.48 -1.23 2.06
N LYS A 47 8.09 -0.06 1.82
CA LYS A 47 9.41 0.03 1.17
C LYS A 47 10.50 -0.65 2.01
N LEU A 48 10.48 -0.46 3.33
CA LEU A 48 11.46 -1.07 4.22
C LEU A 48 11.32 -2.60 4.20
N ALA A 49 10.09 -3.11 4.23
CA ALA A 49 9.79 -4.53 4.12
C ALA A 49 10.32 -5.14 2.81
N GLU A 50 10.11 -4.45 1.68
CA GLU A 50 10.60 -4.88 0.36
C GLU A 50 12.13 -4.93 0.29
N VAL A 51 12.80 -3.87 0.77
CA VAL A 51 14.27 -3.82 0.80
C VAL A 51 14.83 -4.91 1.71
N LEU A 52 14.24 -5.11 2.90
CA LEU A 52 14.67 -6.14 3.84
C LEU A 52 14.52 -7.54 3.24
N ALA A 53 13.37 -7.84 2.63
CA ALA A 53 13.14 -9.12 1.97
C ALA A 53 14.18 -9.38 0.88
N THR A 54 14.43 -8.39 0.02
CA THR A 54 15.36 -8.49 -1.10
C THR A 54 16.78 -8.73 -0.63
N VAL A 55 17.25 -7.97 0.37
CA VAL A 55 18.61 -8.10 0.90
C VAL A 55 18.81 -9.43 1.59
N VAL A 56 17.89 -9.83 2.48
CA VAL A 56 18.01 -11.09 3.24
C VAL A 56 17.95 -12.30 2.32
N LEU A 57 17.01 -12.36 1.37
CA LEU A 57 16.91 -13.46 0.41
C LEU A 57 18.12 -13.52 -0.52
N SER A 58 18.66 -12.37 -0.95
CA SER A 58 19.87 -12.33 -1.78
C SER A 58 21.08 -12.91 -1.04
N ILE A 59 21.26 -12.55 0.24
CA ILE A 59 22.36 -13.07 1.07
C ILE A 59 22.19 -14.57 1.31
N VAL A 60 21.00 -15.02 1.71
CA VAL A 60 20.69 -16.45 1.91
C VAL A 60 20.92 -17.24 0.63
N GLY A 61 20.47 -16.73 -0.51
CA GLY A 61 20.67 -17.35 -1.82
C GLY A 61 22.15 -17.50 -2.17
N GLY A 62 22.94 -16.45 -1.95
CA GLY A 62 24.39 -16.48 -2.15
C GLY A 62 25.09 -17.50 -1.25
N ILE A 63 24.76 -17.53 0.05
CA ILE A 63 25.34 -18.48 1.01
C ILE A 63 24.93 -19.92 0.65
N SER A 64 23.64 -20.15 0.40
CA SER A 64 23.10 -21.44 -0.01
C SER A 64 23.81 -22.00 -1.25
N PHE A 65 24.00 -21.14 -2.27
CA PHE A 65 24.69 -21.50 -3.49
C PHE A 65 26.16 -21.83 -3.25
N LEU A 66 26.90 -20.98 -2.52
CA LEU A 66 28.33 -21.22 -2.23
C LEU A 66 28.53 -22.51 -1.44
N VAL A 67 27.74 -22.74 -0.39
CA VAL A 67 27.85 -23.95 0.43
C VAL A 67 27.51 -25.19 -0.38
N GLY A 68 26.41 -25.17 -1.15
CA GLY A 68 26.06 -26.27 -2.05
C GLY A 68 27.12 -26.57 -3.09
N PHE A 69 27.74 -25.52 -3.63
CA PHE A 69 28.80 -25.65 -4.63
C PHE A 69 30.06 -26.29 -4.03
N PHE A 70 30.54 -25.86 -2.87
CA PHE A 70 31.73 -26.43 -2.24
C PHE A 70 31.52 -27.87 -1.76
N LEU A 71 30.34 -28.19 -1.22
CA LEU A 71 30.02 -29.53 -0.75
C LEU A 71 29.50 -30.46 -1.85
N GLN A 72 29.27 -29.94 -3.07
CA GLN A 72 28.69 -30.67 -4.20
C GLN A 72 27.34 -31.34 -3.85
N ASP A 73 26.58 -30.73 -2.94
CA ASP A 73 25.29 -31.25 -2.44
C ASP A 73 24.18 -30.22 -2.65
N ILE A 74 23.34 -30.48 -3.67
CA ILE A 74 22.21 -29.62 -4.01
C ILE A 74 21.06 -29.69 -3.00
N ALA A 75 20.89 -30.83 -2.31
CA ALA A 75 19.85 -30.99 -1.31
C ALA A 75 20.19 -30.17 -0.06
N LEU A 76 21.47 -30.10 0.31
CA LEU A 76 21.94 -29.25 1.39
C LEU A 76 21.75 -27.76 1.07
N ALA A 77 22.08 -27.32 -0.14
CA ALA A 77 21.76 -25.96 -0.59
C ALA A 77 20.26 -25.66 -0.48
N LEU A 78 19.40 -26.53 -1.03
CA LEU A 78 17.96 -26.34 -0.98
C LEU A 78 17.44 -26.24 0.47
N LYS A 79 17.95 -27.06 1.39
CA LYS A 79 17.59 -26.97 2.82
C LYS A 79 17.96 -25.62 3.43
N ILE A 80 19.16 -25.11 3.13
CA ILE A 80 19.61 -23.79 3.61
C ILE A 80 18.74 -22.68 2.99
N GLY A 81 18.49 -22.74 1.68
CA GLY A 81 17.62 -21.79 0.99
C GLY A 81 16.20 -21.78 1.55
N LEU A 82 15.59 -22.94 1.78
CA LEU A 82 14.27 -23.07 2.40
C LEU A 82 14.24 -22.52 3.83
N ALA A 83 15.23 -22.90 4.65
CA ALA A 83 15.34 -22.41 6.02
C ALA A 83 15.50 -20.89 6.07
N GLY A 84 16.34 -20.32 5.21
CA GLY A 84 16.53 -18.88 5.14
C GLY A 84 15.31 -18.14 4.55
N THR A 85 14.59 -18.74 3.62
CA THR A 85 13.33 -18.17 3.10
C THR A 85 12.26 -18.15 4.18
N ALA A 86 12.11 -19.25 4.94
CA ALA A 86 11.19 -19.31 6.08
C ALA A 86 11.53 -18.26 7.15
N LEU A 87 12.82 -18.05 7.41
CA LEU A 87 13.29 -16.98 8.30
C LEU A 87 12.93 -15.59 7.75
N THR A 88 13.12 -15.33 6.46
CA THR A 88 12.72 -14.05 5.84
C THR A 88 11.22 -13.81 5.97
N PHE A 89 10.39 -14.83 5.76
CA PHE A 89 8.95 -14.69 5.96
C PHE A 89 8.59 -14.30 7.39
N LEU A 90 9.23 -14.92 8.39
CA LEU A 90 9.02 -14.53 9.79
C LEU A 90 9.47 -13.09 10.07
N LEU A 91 10.52 -12.60 9.41
CA LEU A 91 11.01 -11.24 9.61
C LEU A 91 10.15 -10.17 8.90
N VAL A 92 9.59 -10.47 7.73
CA VAL A 92 8.96 -9.46 6.87
C VAL A 92 7.43 -9.50 6.92
N VAL A 93 6.83 -10.69 7.05
CA VAL A 93 5.36 -10.85 6.92
C VAL A 93 4.58 -10.32 8.12
N PRO A 94 5.00 -10.53 9.38
CA PRO A 94 4.26 -9.97 10.50
C PRO A 94 4.29 -8.44 10.48
N PRO A 95 3.20 -7.75 10.84
CA PRO A 95 3.13 -6.30 10.92
C PRO A 95 3.86 -5.80 12.16
N TRP A 96 5.19 -5.90 12.16
CA TRP A 96 6.01 -5.48 13.28
C TRP A 96 5.83 -3.97 13.57
N PRO A 97 5.89 -3.54 14.84
CA PRO A 97 5.63 -2.16 15.22
C PRO A 97 6.63 -1.15 14.63
N PHE A 98 7.76 -1.59 14.07
CA PHE A 98 8.70 -0.72 13.37
C PHE A 98 8.30 -0.42 11.92
N PHE A 99 7.44 -1.23 11.29
CA PHE A 99 6.94 -1.01 9.94
C PHE A 99 5.75 -0.03 9.88
N ASN A 100 5.10 0.27 11.00
CA ASN A 100 3.84 1.04 11.02
C ASN A 100 4.00 2.41 11.72
N ARG A 101 5.15 3.08 11.54
CA ARG A 101 5.46 4.32 12.26
C ARG A 101 5.02 5.59 11.52
N HIS A 102 4.78 5.51 10.23
CA HIS A 102 4.50 6.66 9.38
C HIS A 102 3.18 6.45 8.62
N PRO A 103 2.03 6.50 9.32
CA PRO A 103 0.74 6.41 8.65
C PRO A 103 0.49 7.66 7.80
N VAL A 104 0.29 7.47 6.50
CA VAL A 104 0.03 8.58 5.57
C VAL A 104 -1.41 9.06 5.71
N LYS A 105 -1.58 10.37 5.94
CA LYS A 105 -2.90 11.03 5.96
C LYS A 105 -3.29 11.42 4.54
N TRP A 106 -4.24 10.70 3.97
CA TRP A 106 -4.78 11.03 2.65
C TRP A 106 -5.67 12.26 2.68
N LEU A 107 -5.63 13.04 1.59
CA LEU A 107 -6.62 14.08 1.34
C LEU A 107 -7.97 13.42 1.02
N PRO A 108 -9.10 14.03 1.42
CA PRO A 108 -10.41 13.53 1.07
C PRO A 108 -10.56 13.47 -0.45
N VAL A 109 -11.10 12.36 -0.94
CA VAL A 109 -11.36 12.15 -2.36
C VAL A 109 -12.51 13.07 -2.76
N GLY A 110 -12.18 14.11 -3.53
CA GLY A 110 -13.05 15.25 -3.82
C GLY A 110 -12.48 16.52 -3.20
N GLY A 111 -11.65 17.26 -3.95
CA GLY A 111 -11.26 18.61 -3.54
C GLY A 111 -12.51 19.47 -3.34
N GLU A 112 -12.68 20.23 -2.27
CA GLU A 112 -11.86 20.65 -1.14
C GLU A 112 -12.86 21.24 -0.08
N PRO A 113 -12.50 21.93 1.03
CA PRO A 113 -11.15 22.29 1.51
C PRO A 113 -10.91 22.09 3.02
N ALA A 114 -9.63 22.07 3.39
CA ALA A 114 -9.25 22.48 4.73
C ALA A 114 -9.64 23.96 4.91
N ILE A 115 -10.49 24.22 5.92
CA ILE A 115 -10.71 25.50 6.61
C ILE A 115 -11.11 26.70 5.71
N THR A 116 -12.36 27.15 5.76
CA THR A 116 -12.73 28.30 6.63
C THR A 116 -11.53 28.92 7.37
N SER A 117 -10.62 29.56 6.65
CA SER A 117 -9.69 30.53 7.21
C SER A 117 -9.39 31.58 6.16
N THR A 118 -10.01 32.75 6.35
CA THR A 118 -9.92 33.97 5.55
C THR A 118 -10.85 33.98 4.34
N GLN A 119 -12.01 34.61 4.55
CA GLN A 119 -12.61 35.52 3.58
C GLN A 119 -11.52 36.39 2.93
N GLN A 120 -10.83 35.88 1.91
CA GLN A 120 -10.16 36.75 0.94
C GLN A 120 -11.29 37.33 0.09
N ASN A 121 -11.89 38.38 0.63
CA ASN A 121 -12.61 39.36 -0.17
C ASN A 121 -11.57 39.98 -1.11
N ILE A 122 -11.37 39.33 -2.26
CA ILE A 122 -10.64 39.89 -3.38
C ILE A 122 -11.56 40.98 -3.92
N VAL A 123 -11.42 42.18 -3.38
CA VAL A 123 -12.01 43.39 -3.97
C VAL A 123 -11.31 43.56 -5.31
N ILE A 124 -12.02 43.25 -6.39
CA ILE A 124 -11.56 43.50 -7.75
C ILE A 124 -11.55 45.02 -7.91
N ASP A 125 -10.37 45.64 -7.82
CA ASP A 125 -10.23 47.08 -8.04
C ASP A 125 -10.34 47.34 -9.55
N GLU A 126 -11.56 47.66 -10.01
CA GLU A 126 -11.89 47.89 -11.43
C GLU A 126 -10.99 48.94 -12.11
N LYS A 127 -10.31 49.76 -11.30
CA LYS A 127 -9.34 50.78 -11.74
C LYS A 127 -8.05 50.21 -12.35
N LEU A 128 -7.78 48.91 -12.18
CA LEU A 128 -6.62 48.25 -12.82
C LEU A 128 -6.86 47.90 -14.30
N PHE A 129 -8.11 47.91 -14.78
CA PHE A 129 -8.46 47.52 -16.15
C PHE A 129 -8.68 48.70 -17.11
N THR A 130 -8.56 49.95 -16.64
CA THR A 130 -8.66 51.13 -17.50
C THR A 130 -7.30 51.83 -17.57
N LYS A 131 -6.51 51.48 -18.58
CA LYS A 131 -5.41 52.31 -19.07
C LYS A 131 -5.42 52.32 -20.59
#